data_AF-A0A4P9YUD6-F1
#
_entry.id   AF-A0A4P9YUD6-F1
#
_cell.length_a   1.000
_cell.length_b   1.000
_cell.length_c   1.000
_cell.angle_alpha   90.00
_cell.angle_beta   90.00
_cell.angle_gamma   90.00
#
_symmetry.space_group_name_H-M   'P 1'
#
loop_
_entity.id
_entity.type
_entity.pdbx_description
1 polymer ?
#
loop_
_entity_poly.entity_id
_entity_poly.type
_entity_poly.pdbx_seq_one_letter_code
_entity_poly.pdbx_strand_id
1 'polypeptide(L)'
;LLQRHAGALGLSSLLMAYPYHVPAWMPDVIVRLSKCLADPEPIRSTVRKTFAEFKRTHQDTWREDSQQFSEEQREELADLLVSPSYYV
;
A
#
# COMPACT_ATOMS: atom_id res chain seq x y z
N LEU A 1 -13.40 -13.12 10.31
CA LEU A 1 -12.56 -13.21 9.09
C LEU A 1 -13.23 -12.59 7.87
N LEU A 2 -14.45 -12.97 7.50
CA LEU A 2 -15.14 -12.43 6.29
C LEU A 2 -15.22 -10.89 6.26
N GLN A 3 -15.73 -10.26 7.32
CA GLN A 3 -15.84 -8.78 7.39
C GLN A 3 -14.47 -8.09 7.34
N ARG A 4 -13.47 -8.65 8.01
CA ARG A 4 -12.10 -8.14 8.01
C ARG A 4 -11.49 -8.20 6.61
N HIS A 5 -11.67 -9.34 5.93
CA HIS A 5 -11.19 -9.53 4.56
C HIS A 5 -11.92 -8.62 3.57
N ALA A 6 -13.24 -8.46 3.71
CA ALA A 6 -14.02 -7.54 2.89
C ALA A 6 -13.56 -6.08 3.07
N GLY A 7 -13.26 -5.66 4.30
CA GLY A 7 -12.68 -4.35 4.58
C GLY A 7 -11.31 -4.16 3.91
N ALA A 8 -10.42 -5.15 4.02
CA ALA A 8 -9.12 -5.13 3.34
C ALA A 8 -9.27 -5.05 1.82
N LEU A 9 -10.18 -5.82 1.22
CA LEU A 9 -10.48 -5.77 -0.21
C LEU A 9 -11.01 -4.39 -0.65
N GLY A 10 -11.87 -3.77 0.17
CA GLY A 10 -12.39 -2.43 -0.11
C GLY A 10 -11.32 -1.34 -0.05
N LEU A 11 -10.44 -1.38 0.96
CA LEU A 11 -9.29 -0.46 1.01
C LEU A 11 -8.31 -0.72 -0.14
N SER A 12 -8.08 -1.99 -0.48
CA SER A 12 -7.27 -2.36 -1.63
C SER A 12 -7.84 -1.83 -2.94
N SER A 13 -9.15 -1.92 -3.17
CA SER A 13 -9.75 -1.42 -4.40
C SER A 13 -9.66 0.11 -4.52
N LEU A 14 -9.72 0.84 -3.40
CA LEU A 14 -9.50 2.29 -3.40
C LEU A 14 -8.09 2.66 -3.88
N LEU A 15 -7.05 1.94 -3.44
CA LEU A 15 -5.69 2.19 -3.92
C LEU A 15 -5.55 1.90 -5.41
N MET A 16 -6.17 0.81 -5.86
CA MET A 16 -6.11 0.36 -7.25
C MET A 16 -6.90 1.25 -8.21
N ALA A 17 -7.86 2.04 -7.70
CA ALA A 17 -8.67 2.95 -8.52
C ALA A 17 -7.91 4.21 -8.97
N TYR A 18 -6.78 4.53 -8.32
CA TYR A 18 -5.97 5.71 -8.61
C TYR A 18 -4.53 5.30 -8.92
N PRO A 19 -4.27 4.65 -10.08
CA PRO A 19 -2.90 4.42 -10.50
C PRO A 19 -2.24 5.76 -10.85
N TYR A 20 -0.94 5.90 -10.55
CA TYR A 20 -0.11 7.08 -10.87
C TYR A 20 -0.50 8.39 -10.16
N HIS A 21 -1.32 8.32 -9.11
CA HIS A 21 -1.77 9.51 -8.40
C HIS A 21 -2.12 9.20 -6.96
N VAL A 22 -1.53 9.96 -6.02
CA VAL A 22 -1.82 9.86 -4.59
C VAL A 22 -2.71 11.03 -4.14
N PRO A 23 -4.04 10.83 -3.99
CA PRO A 23 -4.92 11.84 -3.41
C PRO A 23 -4.68 11.96 -1.90
N ALA A 24 -5.07 13.09 -1.31
CA ALA A 24 -4.78 13.44 0.09
C ALA A 24 -5.27 12.42 1.15
N TRP A 25 -6.30 11.62 0.84
CA TRP A 25 -6.81 10.58 1.74
C TRP A 25 -6.07 9.24 1.64
N MET A 26 -5.28 9.04 0.58
CA MET A 26 -4.63 7.76 0.29
C MET A 26 -3.53 7.38 1.30
N PRO A 27 -2.68 8.30 1.79
CA PRO A 27 -1.67 7.97 2.80
C PRO A 27 -2.26 7.31 4.05
N ASP A 28 -3.39 7.83 4.57
CA ASP A 28 -4.08 7.25 5.72
C ASP A 28 -4.66 5.85 5.43
N VAL A 29 -5.16 5.64 4.21
CA VAL A 29 -5.68 4.33 3.77
C VAL A 29 -4.55 3.31 3.68
N ILE A 30 -3.41 3.70 3.13
CA ILE A 30 -2.21 2.86 3.00
C ILE A 30 -1.72 2.41 4.38
N VAL A 31 -1.63 3.31 5.36
CA VAL A 31 -1.23 3.02 6.74
C VAL A 31 -2.26 2.13 7.47
N ARG A 32 -3.55 2.25 7.15
CA ARG A 32 -4.55 1.33 7.70
C ARG A 32 -4.43 -0.06 7.09
N LEU A 33 -4.12 -0.12 5.80
CA LEU A 33 -3.96 -1.36 5.06
C LEU A 33 -2.66 -2.10 5.42
N SER A 34 -1.57 -1.39 5.73
CA SER A 34 -0.29 -1.98 6.18
C SER A 34 -0.50 -2.90 7.39
N LYS A 35 -1.33 -2.47 8.34
CA LYS A 35 -1.66 -3.22 9.57
C LYS A 35 -2.37 -4.55 9.29
N CYS A 36 -3.03 -4.69 8.15
CA CYS A 36 -3.65 -5.95 7.71
C CYS A 36 -2.63 -6.99 7.21
N LEU A 37 -1.34 -6.67 7.12
CA LEU A 37 -0.29 -7.66 6.81
C LEU A 37 -0.06 -8.65 7.97
N ALA A 38 -0.36 -8.25 9.21
CA ALA A 38 -0.29 -9.12 10.38
C ALA A 38 -1.44 -10.15 10.41
N ASP A 39 -2.54 -9.88 9.70
CA ASP A 39 -3.72 -10.76 9.65
C ASP A 39 -3.36 -12.13 8.99
N PRO A 40 -4.14 -13.20 9.26
CA PRO A 40 -3.92 -14.51 8.63
C PRO A 40 -4.36 -14.53 7.16
N GLU A 41 -4.01 -15.62 6.46
CA GLU A 41 -4.52 -15.85 5.10
C GLU A 41 -6.06 -15.95 5.08
N PRO A 42 -6.74 -15.47 4.01
CA PRO A 42 -6.20 -14.92 2.75
C PRO A 42 -5.96 -13.39 2.75
N ILE A 43 -6.09 -12.73 3.91
CA ILE A 43 -6.04 -11.27 4.01
C ILE A 43 -4.63 -10.76 3.68
N ARG A 44 -3.62 -11.37 4.31
CA ARG A 44 -2.21 -11.02 4.10
C ARG A 44 -1.79 -11.08 2.63
N SER A 45 -2.07 -12.19 1.94
CA SER A 45 -1.72 -12.33 0.52
C SER A 45 -2.41 -11.31 -0.37
N THR A 46 -3.67 -10.97 -0.06
CA THR A 46 -4.42 -9.93 -0.78
C THR A 46 -3.77 -8.57 -0.62
N VAL A 47 -3.48 -8.18 0.62
CA VAL A 47 -2.84 -6.90 0.96
C VAL A 47 -1.44 -6.80 0.33
N ARG A 48 -0.65 -7.87 0.38
CA ARG A 48 0.67 -7.93 -0.30
C ARG A 48 0.57 -7.69 -1.80
N LYS A 49 -0.40 -8.30 -2.47
CA LYS A 49 -0.64 -8.10 -3.91
C LYS A 49 -0.99 -6.64 -4.21
N THR A 50 -1.84 -6.03 -3.39
CA THR A 50 -2.18 -4.60 -3.53
C THR A 50 -0.95 -3.71 -3.38
N PHE A 51 -0.11 -3.93 -2.36
CA PHE A 51 1.11 -3.13 -2.18
C PHE A 51 2.11 -3.31 -3.32
N ALA A 52 2.26 -4.52 -3.84
CA ALA A 52 3.12 -4.78 -5.00
C ALA A 52 2.65 -4.00 -6.23
N GLU A 53 1.34 -3.96 -6.47
CA GLU A 53 0.76 -3.25 -7.61
C GLU A 53 0.78 -1.71 -7.42
N PHE A 54 0.51 -1.23 -6.20
CA PHE A 54 0.66 0.18 -5.86
C PHE A 54 2.10 0.65 -6.13
N LYS A 55 3.08 -0.12 -5.66
CA LYS A 55 4.50 0.16 -5.93
C LYS A 55 4.81 0.19 -7.42
N ARG A 56 4.33 -0.81 -8.18
CA ARG A 56 4.54 -0.90 -9.64
C ARG A 56 3.98 0.31 -10.38
N THR A 57 2.82 0.80 -9.96
CA THR A 57 2.14 1.93 -10.62
C THR A 57 2.68 3.29 -10.20
N HIS A 58 3.28 3.44 -9.02
CA HIS A 58 3.75 4.72 -8.52
C HIS A 58 5.28 4.85 -8.51
N GLN A 59 6.02 3.86 -9.02
CA GLN A 59 7.49 3.86 -9.00
C GLN A 59 8.10 5.06 -9.75
N ASP A 60 7.53 5.42 -10.90
CA ASP A 60 8.10 6.46 -11.78
C ASP A 60 7.79 7.87 -11.25
N THR A 61 6.66 8.02 -10.56
CA THR A 61 6.17 9.27 -9.95
C THR A 61 6.49 9.37 -8.45
N TRP A 62 7.21 8.39 -7.88
CA TRP A 62 7.39 8.28 -6.43
C TRP A 62 8.02 9.50 -5.77
N ARG A 63 8.89 10.24 -6.49
CA ARG A 63 9.51 11.46 -5.98
C ARG A 63 8.48 12.56 -5.65
N GLU A 64 7.39 12.62 -6.39
CA GLU A 64 6.30 13.57 -6.19
C GLU A 64 5.25 12.95 -5.25
N ASP A 65 4.87 11.71 -5.48
CA ASP A 65 3.87 11.00 -4.67
C ASP A 65 4.27 10.88 -3.21
N SER A 66 5.55 10.61 -2.93
CA SER A 66 6.07 10.53 -1.56
C SER A 66 5.86 11.83 -0.78
N GLN A 67 5.77 12.99 -1.44
CA GLN A 67 5.54 14.28 -0.79
C GLN A 67 4.17 14.38 -0.12
N GLN A 68 3.20 13.55 -0.53
CA GLN A 68 1.87 13.48 0.07
C GLN A 68 1.86 12.74 1.41
N PHE A 69 2.92 12.00 1.74
CA PHE A 69 3.05 11.26 2.98
C PHE A 69 3.82 12.07 4.01
N SER A 70 3.40 12.03 5.27
CA SER A 70 4.17 12.56 6.40
C SER A 70 5.44 11.72 6.64
N GLU A 71 6.39 12.27 7.39
CA GLU A 71 7.62 11.56 7.75
C GLU A 71 7.34 10.23 8.45
N GLU A 72 6.46 10.24 9.46
CA GLU A 72 6.00 9.06 10.19
C GLU A 72 5.39 7.99 9.26
N GLN A 73 4.56 8.42 8.30
CA GLN A 73 3.94 7.51 7.34
C GLN A 73 4.97 6.91 6.38
N ARG A 74 5.97 7.69 5.96
CA ARG A 74 7.07 7.18 5.11
C ARG A 74 7.93 6.18 5.85
N GLU A 75 8.22 6.39 7.12
CA GLU A 75 8.95 5.43 7.95
C GLU A 75 8.20 4.10 8.07
N GLU A 76 6.89 4.13 8.36
CA GLU A 76 6.07 2.92 8.43
C GLU A 76 6.04 2.16 7.09
N LEU A 77 6.11 2.88 5.98
CA LEU A 77 6.06 2.31 4.63
C LEU A 77 7.43 1.97 4.06
N ALA A 78 8.53 2.41 4.67
CA ALA A 78 9.88 2.18 4.17
C ALA A 78 10.15 0.68 4.06
N ASP A 79 9.85 -0.10 5.09
CA ASP A 79 10.05 -1.55 5.10
C ASP A 79 9.11 -2.31 4.14
N LEU A 80 7.99 -1.68 3.77
CA LEU A 80 6.94 -2.30 2.93
C LEU A 80 7.12 -2.01 1.45
N LEU A 81 7.55 -0.79 1.11
CA LEU A 81 7.70 -0.32 -0.26
C LEU A 81 9.15 -0.41 -0.74
N VAL A 82 10.14 -0.49 0.15
CA VAL A 82 11.51 -0.86 -0.22
C VAL A 82 11.57 -2.38 -0.34
N SER A 83 11.49 -2.88 -1.57
CA SER A 83 11.95 -4.25 -1.85
C SER A 83 13.43 -4.15 -2.12
N PRO A 84 14.26 -5.11 -1.65
CA PRO A 84 15.63 -5.15 -2.06
C PRO A 84 15.64 -5.36 -3.58
N SER A 85 16.12 -4.36 -4.30
CA SER A 85 16.31 -4.39 -5.74
C SER A 85 17.44 -5.37 -6.06
N TYR A 86 17.17 -6.67 -5.96
CA TYR A 86 18.07 -7.68 -6.50
C TYR A 86 17.74 -7.85 -7.98
N TYR A 87 18.36 -7.00 -8.80
CA TYR A 87 18.73 -7.44 -10.13
C TYR A 87 19.73 -8.60 -9.96
N VAL A 88 19.34 -9.79 -10.40
CA VAL A 88 20.23 -10.93 -10.70
C VAL A 88 20.24 -11.08 -12.21
#